data_AF-M1QIR8-F1
#
_entry.id   AF-M1QIR8-F1
#
_cell.length_a   1.000
_cell.length_b   1.000
_cell.length_c   1.000
_cell.angle_alpha   90.00
_cell.angle_beta   90.00
_cell.angle_gamma   90.00
#
_symmetry.space_group_name_H-M   'P 1'
#
loop_
_entity.id
_entity.type
_entity.pdbx_description
1 polymer ?
#
loop_
_entity_poly.entity_id
_entity_poly.type
_entity_poly.pdbx_seq_one_letter_code
_entity_poly.pdbx_strand_id
1 'polypeptide(L)'
;MEKLENGWIKNGKSITKTYFLENWDNITEFLIFITNLIKELDHHPDILFHTASKSITIFLTTHSSSGISEKDFEFAKRLDDWMMEHTQ
;
A
#
# COMPACT_ATOMS: atom_id res chain seq x y z
N MET A 1 -1.03 9.51 15.96
CA MET A 1 -1.12 8.36 15.03
C MET A 1 -2.22 7.44 15.53
N GLU A 2 -3.12 7.06 14.65
CA GLU A 2 -4.30 6.23 14.95
C GLU A 2 -4.10 4.88 14.26
N LYS A 3 -4.26 3.77 14.99
CA LYS A 3 -4.19 2.43 14.42
C LYS A 3 -5.53 2.12 13.74
N LEU A 4 -5.47 1.60 12.53
CA LEU A 4 -6.60 1.10 11.76
C LEU A 4 -6.53 -0.43 11.69
N GLU A 5 -7.51 -1.04 11.03
CA GLU A 5 -7.54 -2.48 10.77
C GLU A 5 -6.35 -2.94 9.92
N ASN A 6 -6.05 -4.23 9.95
CA ASN A 6 -5.00 -4.89 9.17
C ASN A 6 -3.59 -4.26 9.29
N GLY A 7 -3.29 -3.55 10.38
CA GLY A 7 -1.98 -2.96 10.62
C GLY A 7 -1.72 -1.64 9.88
N TRP A 8 -2.74 -1.03 9.27
CA TRP A 8 -2.66 0.33 8.75
C TRP A 8 -2.56 1.35 9.89
N ILE A 9 -1.79 2.42 9.66
CA ILE A 9 -1.63 3.52 10.61
C ILE A 9 -2.03 4.81 9.91
N LYS A 10 -2.99 5.52 10.49
CA LYS A 10 -3.34 6.88 10.07
C LYS A 10 -2.43 7.89 10.74
N ASN A 11 -1.76 8.69 9.93
CA ASN A 11 -0.89 9.76 10.37
C ASN A 11 -1.21 11.07 9.63
N GLY A 12 -1.89 11.99 10.31
CA GLY A 12 -2.33 13.24 9.71
C GLY A 12 -3.28 13.00 8.55
N LYS A 13 -2.79 13.23 7.33
CA LYS A 13 -3.57 13.19 6.08
C LYS A 13 -3.33 11.95 5.23
N SER A 14 -2.59 10.96 5.74
CA SER A 14 -2.33 9.71 5.04
C SER A 14 -2.61 8.49 5.93
N ILE A 15 -2.87 7.37 5.28
CA ILE A 15 -2.75 6.05 5.89
C ILE A 15 -1.49 5.37 5.37
N THR A 16 -0.81 4.64 6.24
CA THR A 16 0.49 4.03 5.93
C THR A 16 0.57 2.60 6.43
N LYS A 17 1.16 1.71 5.65
CA LYS A 17 1.48 0.33 6.04
C LYS A 17 2.77 -0.13 5.36
N THR A 18 3.53 -0.96 6.06
CA THR A 18 4.73 -1.62 5.53
C THR A 18 4.44 -3.10 5.32
N TYR A 19 4.69 -3.58 4.11
CA TYR A 19 4.62 -4.98 3.72
C TYR A 19 6.03 -5.57 3.69
N PHE A 20 6.21 -6.74 4.27
CA PHE A 20 7.46 -7.49 4.23
C PHE A 20 7.28 -8.70 3.32
N LEU A 21 8.21 -8.91 2.41
CA LEU A 21 8.14 -9.98 1.42
C LEU A 21 9.39 -10.87 1.50
N GLU A 22 9.21 -12.17 1.36
CA GLU A 22 10.27 -13.15 1.66
C GLU A 22 11.36 -13.21 0.58
N ASN A 23 10.94 -13.10 -0.68
CA ASN A 23 11.78 -13.29 -1.85
C ASN A 23 11.56 -12.18 -2.91
N TRP A 24 12.45 -12.13 -3.88
CA TRP A 24 12.46 -11.08 -4.91
C TRP A 24 11.38 -11.27 -5.98
N ASP A 25 10.91 -12.50 -6.18
CA ASP A 25 9.83 -12.79 -7.12
C ASP A 25 8.50 -12.22 -6.58
N ASN A 26 8.18 -12.45 -5.31
CA ASN A 26 7.02 -11.86 -4.63
C ASN A 26 7.09 -10.33 -4.63
N ILE A 27 8.27 -9.73 -4.43
CA ILE A 27 8.45 -8.28 -4.55
C ILE A 27 8.10 -7.79 -5.95
N THR A 28 8.58 -8.50 -6.98
CA THR A 28 8.37 -8.13 -8.37
C THR A 28 6.90 -8.20 -8.72
N GLU A 29 6.21 -9.28 -8.35
CA GLU A 29 4.78 -9.46 -8.55
C GLU A 29 3.96 -8.42 -7.79
N PHE A 30 4.33 -8.11 -6.54
CA PHE A 30 3.64 -7.08 -5.75
C PHE A 30 3.79 -5.69 -6.36
N LEU A 31 4.97 -5.32 -6.86
CA LEU A 31 5.18 -4.05 -7.56
C LEU A 31 4.38 -3.98 -8.86
N ILE A 32 4.31 -5.08 -9.63
CA ILE A 32 3.45 -5.17 -10.82
C ILE A 32 1.98 -4.96 -10.44
N PHE A 33 1.52 -5.61 -9.38
CA PHE A 33 0.16 -5.44 -8.88
C PHE A 33 -0.13 -3.99 -8.47
N ILE A 34 0.75 -3.37 -7.67
CA ILE A 34 0.62 -1.97 -7.26
C ILE A 34 0.54 -1.05 -8.49
N THR A 35 1.44 -1.20 -9.45
CA THR A 35 1.44 -0.33 -10.65
C THR A 35 0.18 -0.50 -11.51
N ASN A 36 -0.39 -1.72 -11.57
CA ASN A 36 -1.67 -1.95 -12.22
C ASN A 36 -2.82 -1.30 -11.45
N LEU A 37 -2.82 -1.41 -10.11
CA LEU A 37 -3.84 -0.81 -9.25
C LEU A 37 -3.85 0.73 -9.33
N ILE A 38 -2.67 1.36 -9.43
CA ILE A 38 -2.54 2.81 -9.67
C ILE A 38 -3.29 3.23 -10.94
N LYS A 39 -3.09 2.49 -12.04
CA LYS A 39 -3.75 2.77 -13.33
C LYS A 39 -5.24 2.49 -13.26
N GLU A 40 -5.66 1.41 -12.59
CA GLU A 40 -7.06 1.01 -12.46
C GLU A 40 -7.88 2.05 -11.68
N LEU A 41 -7.35 2.53 -10.55
CA LEU A 41 -8.07 3.44 -9.65
C LEU A 41 -7.85 4.93 -9.97
N ASP A 42 -6.93 5.24 -10.88
CA ASP A 42 -6.41 6.59 -11.13
C ASP A 42 -6.09 7.28 -9.80
N HIS A 43 -5.25 6.59 -9.00
CA HIS A 43 -4.91 6.98 -7.63
C HIS A 43 -3.46 6.62 -7.34
N HIS A 44 -2.68 7.61 -6.92
CA HIS A 44 -1.21 7.54 -6.93
C HIS A 44 -0.69 7.62 -5.49
N PRO A 45 -0.31 6.48 -4.86
CA PRO A 45 0.35 6.48 -3.55
C PRO A 45 1.83 6.87 -3.66
N ASP A 46 2.40 7.32 -2.55
CA ASP A 46 3.86 7.32 -2.40
C ASP A 46 4.33 5.93 -1.93
N ILE A 47 5.49 5.51 -2.45
CA ILE A 47 6.05 4.17 -2.20
C ILE A 47 7.50 4.31 -1.76
N LEU A 48 7.86 3.68 -0.64
CA LEU A 48 9.25 3.49 -0.22
C LEU A 48 9.61 2.02 -0.31
N PHE A 49 10.60 1.69 -1.13
CA PHE A 49 11.11 0.33 -1.26
C PHE A 49 12.45 0.17 -0.53
N HIS A 50 12.46 -0.66 0.51
CA HIS A 50 13.62 -0.99 1.31
C HIS A 50 14.20 -2.34 0.86
N THR A 51 15.26 -2.31 0.05
CA THR A 51 15.88 -3.52 -0.53
C THR A 51 16.58 -4.39 0.50
N ALA A 52 17.17 -3.80 1.55
CA ALA A 52 17.88 -4.55 2.59
C ALA A 52 16.93 -5.39 3.46
N SER A 53 15.73 -4.88 3.76
CA SER A 53 14.69 -5.56 4.55
C SER A 53 13.62 -6.24 3.70
N LYS A 54 13.72 -6.16 2.36
CA LYS A 54 12.71 -6.66 1.41
C LYS A 54 11.30 -6.18 1.78
N SER A 55 11.16 -4.88 2.04
CA SER A 55 9.89 -4.32 2.49
C SER A 55 9.48 -3.10 1.67
N ILE A 56 8.16 -2.98 1.46
CA ILE A 56 7.55 -1.88 0.72
C ILE A 56 6.59 -1.15 1.66
N THR A 57 6.85 0.13 1.89
CA THR A 57 5.96 1.01 2.66
C THR A 57 5.11 1.82 1.69
N ILE A 58 3.80 1.77 1.88
CA ILE A 58 2.81 2.49 1.07
C ILE A 58 2.22 3.63 1.89
N PHE A 59 2.16 4.82 1.30
CA PHE A 59 1.48 5.99 1.86
C PHE A 59 0.34 6.37 0.93
N LEU A 60 -0.88 6.31 1.44
CA LEU A 60 -2.10 6.64 0.71
C LEU A 60 -2.66 7.95 1.23
N THR A 61 -2.78 8.91 0.34
CA THR A 61 -3.46 10.18 0.55
C THR A 61 -4.06 10.63 -0.77
N THR A 62 -5.17 11.35 -0.70
CA THR A 62 -5.78 11.97 -1.86
C THR A 62 -5.36 13.43 -1.91
N HIS A 63 -4.41 13.74 -2.80
CA HIS A 63 -3.84 15.10 -2.91
C HIS A 63 -4.90 16.16 -3.24
N SER A 64 -5.87 15.84 -4.10
CA SER A 64 -6.93 16.78 -4.51
C SER A 64 -7.88 17.16 -3.37
N SER A 65 -8.15 16.25 -2.43
CA SER A 65 -8.95 16.52 -1.23
C SER A 65 -8.11 16.96 -0.04
N SER A 66 -6.79 17.08 -0.19
CA SER A 66 -5.86 17.43 0.88
C SER A 66 -6.05 16.56 2.14
N GLY A 67 -6.33 15.26 1.95
CA GLY A 67 -6.72 14.34 3.02
C GLY A 67 -6.97 12.91 2.53
N ILE A 68 -7.52 12.08 3.41
CA ILE A 68 -7.83 10.67 3.11
C ILE A 68 -9.23 10.59 2.50
N SER A 69 -9.40 9.80 1.43
CA SER A 69 -10.68 9.53 0.78
C SER A 69 -10.98 8.02 0.69
N GLU A 70 -12.14 7.67 0.15
CA GLU A 70 -12.52 6.27 -0.10
C GLU A 70 -11.54 5.56 -1.04
N LYS A 71 -10.93 6.26 -2.01
CA LYS A 71 -9.93 5.68 -2.90
C LYS A 71 -8.70 5.19 -2.14
N ASP A 72 -8.33 5.87 -1.05
CA ASP A 72 -7.21 5.44 -0.19
C ASP A 72 -7.56 4.13 0.51
N PHE A 73 -8.78 3.99 1.02
CA PHE A 73 -9.22 2.76 1.69
C PHE A 73 -9.42 1.59 0.72
N GLU A 74 -9.95 1.84 -0.47
CA GLU A 74 -10.08 0.80 -1.51
C GLU A 74 -8.71 0.30 -1.97
N PHE A 75 -7.76 1.21 -2.21
CA PHE A 75 -6.38 0.85 -2.54
C PHE A 75 -5.76 0.01 -1.41
N ALA A 76 -5.90 0.46 -0.16
CA ALA A 76 -5.39 -0.24 1.01
C ALA A 76 -5.93 -1.67 1.12
N LYS A 77 -7.24 -1.84 0.93
CA LYS A 77 -7.90 -3.16 0.96
C LYS A 77 -7.38 -4.08 -0.13
N ARG A 78 -7.25 -3.61 -1.38
CA ARG A 78 -6.76 -4.43 -2.50
C ARG A 78 -5.32 -4.91 -2.29
N LEU A 79 -4.48 -4.13 -1.60
CA LEU A 79 -3.14 -4.57 -1.20
C LEU A 79 -3.18 -5.64 -0.11
N ASP A 80 -4.05 -5.49 0.89
CA ASP A 80 -4.23 -6.49 1.95
C ASP A 80 -4.71 -7.82 1.36
N ASP A 81 -5.71 -7.78 0.47
CA ASP A 81 -6.25 -8.96 -0.21
C ASP A 81 -5.16 -9.68 -1.01
N TRP A 82 -4.37 -8.94 -1.80
CA TRP A 82 -3.26 -9.52 -2.56
C TRP A 82 -2.24 -10.22 -1.64
N MET A 83 -1.87 -9.58 -0.53
CA MET A 83 -0.91 -10.14 0.43
C MET A 83 -1.43 -11.43 1.08
N MET A 84 -2.71 -11.49 1.44
CA MET A 84 -3.31 -12.71 2.00
C MET A 84 -3.32 -13.88 1.02
N GLU A 85 -3.45 -13.60 -0.28
CA GLU A 85 -3.52 -14.62 -1.34
C GLU A 85 -2.14 -15.12 -1.81
N HIS A 86 -1.11 -14.26 -1.77
CA HIS A 86 0.17 -14.52 -2.45
C HIS A 86 1.36 -14.70 -1.49
N THR A 87 1.17 -14.49 -0.19
CA THR A 87 2.23 -14.70 0.80
C THR A 87 1.71 -15.56 1.95
N GLN A 88 2.05 -16.85 1.91
CA GLN A 88 1.95 -17.79 3.04
C GLN A 88 3.34 -18.10 3.56
#